data_AF-A0A2J0M778-F1
#
_entry.id   AF-A0A2J0M778-F1
#
_cell.length_a   1.000
_cell.length_b   1.000
_cell.length_c   1.000
_cell.angle_alpha   90.00
_cell.angle_beta   90.00
_cell.angle_gamma   90.00
#
_symmetry.space_group_name_H-M   'P 1'
#
loop_
_entity.id
_entity.type
_entity.pdbx_description
1 polymer ?
#
loop_
_entity_poly.entity_id
_entity_poly.type
_entity_poly.pdbx_seq_one_letter_code
_entity_poly.pdbx_strand_id
1 'polypeptide(L)' 'MGKKNRPSYRVVLSEKKRDLYGNHNEILGNYDPVANPKTVNLKADRIKYWMGQGA' A
#
# COMPACT_ATOMS: atom_id res chain seq x y z
N MET A 1 -12.31 5.59 -0.09
CA MET A 1 -11.65 4.81 0.98
C MET A 1 -11.08 5.80 1.98
N GLY A 2 -11.51 5.72 3.24
CA GLY A 2 -11.26 6.73 4.28
C GLY A 2 -12.56 7.46 4.65
N LYS A 3 -12.88 7.49 5.95
CA LYS A 3 -14.00 8.30 6.49
C LYS A 3 -13.43 9.69 6.82
N LYS A 4 -14.24 10.75 6.85
CA LYS A 4 -13.79 12.07 7.32
C LYS A 4 -13.11 11.90 8.69
N ASN A 5 -11.88 12.40 8.84
CA ASN A 5 -11.00 12.22 10.02
C ASN A 5 -10.53 10.78 10.33
N ARG A 6 -10.66 9.84 9.39
CA ARG A 6 -10.06 8.50 9.50
C ARG A 6 -9.29 8.16 8.22
N PRO A 7 -8.02 8.59 8.10
CA PRO A 7 -7.18 8.21 6.97
C PRO A 7 -6.92 6.71 6.98
N SER A 8 -6.96 6.08 5.81
CA SER A 8 -6.57 4.69 5.62
C SER A 8 -5.73 4.62 4.36
N TYR A 9 -4.53 4.03 4.47
CA TYR A 9 -3.56 4.00 3.39
C TYR A 9 -3.42 2.59 2.84
N ARG A 10 -3.23 2.50 1.53
CA ARG A 10 -2.90 1.25 0.84
C ARG A 10 -1.48 1.39 0.31
N VAL A 11 -0.67 0.37 0.54
CA VAL A 11 0.65 0.27 -0.05
C VAL A 11 0.47 -0.47 -1.38
N VAL A 12 0.64 0.25 -2.48
CA VAL A 12 0.42 -0.27 -3.83
C VAL A 12 1.70 -0.17 -4.64
N LEU A 13 1.92 -1.16 -5.50
CA LEU A 13 2.93 -1.12 -6.53
C LEU A 13 2.32 -0.50 -7.79
N SER A 14 2.90 0.62 -8.23
CA SER A 14 2.48 1.33 -9.42
C SER A 14 3.71 1.88 -10.15
N GLU A 15 3.62 1.99 -11.47
CA GLU A 15 4.65 2.62 -12.28
C GLU A 15 4.67 4.13 -12.05
N LYS A 16 5.86 4.75 -12.05
CA LYS A 16 6.04 6.18 -11.71
C LYS A 16 5.19 7.16 -12.54
N LYS A 17 4.82 6.80 -13.77
CA LYS A 17 4.00 7.63 -14.66
C LYS A 17 2.48 7.48 -14.45
N ARG A 18 2.04 6.57 -13.58
CA ARG A 18 0.60 6.30 -13.39
C ARG A 18 -0.05 7.25 -12.40
N ASP A 19 -1.34 7.45 -12.60
CA ASP A 19 -2.20 8.18 -11.68
C ASP A 19 -2.27 7.47 -10.31
N LEU A 20 -2.25 8.27 -9.24
CA LEU A 20 -2.34 7.83 -7.85
C LEU A 20 -3.66 7.12 -7.53
N TYR A 21 -4.74 7.48 -8.24
CA TYR A 21 -6.07 6.91 -8.03
C TYR A 21 -6.46 5.85 -9.07
N GLY A 22 -5.58 5.57 -10.04
CA GLY A 22 -5.83 4.64 -11.14
C GLY A 22 -5.61 3.16 -10.80
N ASN A 23 -5.61 2.34 -11.85
CA ASN A 23 -5.31 0.91 -11.75
C ASN A 23 -3.85 0.68 -11.34
N HIS A 24 -3.68 0.05 -10.18
CA HIS A 24 -2.39 -0.37 -9.63
C HIS A 24 -2.11 -1.82 -10.03
N ASN A 25 -0.84 -2.18 -10.17
CA ASN A 25 -0.45 -3.53 -10.57
C ASN A 25 -0.70 -4.52 -9.45
N GLU A 26 -0.37 -4.15 -8.21
CA GLU A 26 -0.56 -5.00 -7.04
C GLU A 26 -0.72 -4.19 -5.73
N ILE A 27 -1.54 -4.70 -4.81
CA ILE A 27 -1.62 -4.19 -3.43
C ILE A 27 -0.67 -5.01 -2.56
N LEU A 28 0.42 -4.39 -2.12
CA LEU A 28 1.45 -4.98 -1.26
C LEU A 28 1.06 -4.94 0.22
N GLY A 29 0.13 -4.06 0.60
CA GLY A 29 -0.35 -4.01 1.98
C GLY A 29 -1.36 -2.92 2.25
N ASN A 30 -1.76 -2.85 3.51
CA ASN A 30 -2.55 -1.75 4.06
C ASN A 30 -1.90 -1.20 5.34
N TYR A 31 -2.12 0.08 5.56
CA TYR A 31 -1.67 0.80 6.73
C TYR A 31 -2.85 1.60 7.29
N ASP A 32 -3.33 1.21 8.48
CA ASP A 32 -4.34 1.95 9.23
C ASP A 32 -3.67 2.64 10.43
N PRO A 33 -3.41 3.97 10.34
CA PRO A 33 -2.83 4.73 11.44
C PRO A 33 -3.82 5.02 12.58
N VAL A 34 -5.12 4.78 12.36
CA VAL A 34 -6.18 5.10 13.33
C VAL A 34 -6.49 3.92 14.24
N ALA A 35 -6.09 2.70 13.85
CA ALA A 35 -6.17 1.55 14.72
C ALA A 35 -5.16 1.68 15.89
N ASN A 36 -5.61 1.33 17.10
CA ASN A 36 -4.77 1.15 18.28
C ASN A 36 -4.87 -0.32 18.68
N PRO A 37 -3.82 -1.15 18.48
CA PRO A 37 -2.50 -0.83 17.93
C PRO A 37 -2.52 -0.54 16.42
N LYS A 38 -1.51 0.19 15.92
CA LYS A 38 -1.39 0.53 14.50
C LYS A 38 -1.39 -0.75 13.66
N THR A 39 -2.40 -0.89 12.80
CA THR A 39 -2.52 -2.07 11.96
C THR A 39 -1.68 -1.87 10.70
N VAL A 40 -0.59 -2.62 10.63
CA VAL A 40 0.29 -2.66 9.46
C VAL A 40 0.25 -4.08 8.90
N ASN A 41 -0.45 -4.25 7.78
CA ASN A 41 -0.53 -5.54 7.12
C ASN A 41 0.23 -5.48 5.79
N LEU A 42 1.51 -5.86 5.83
CA LEU A 42 2.44 -5.84 4.70
C LEU A 42 2.75 -7.27 4.26
N LYS A 43 2.62 -7.55 2.95
CA LYS A 43 3.04 -8.82 2.37
C LYS A 43 4.55 -8.82 2.15
N ALA A 44 5.31 -9.11 3.20
CA ALA A 44 6.78 -9.05 3.20
C ALA A 44 7.41 -9.85 2.05
N ASP A 45 6.89 -11.03 1.72
CA ASP A 45 7.39 -11.87 0.63
C ASP A 45 7.30 -11.19 -0.74
N ARG A 46 6.18 -10.49 -1.00
CA ARG A 46 5.99 -9.76 -2.26
C ARG A 46 6.86 -8.51 -2.31
N ILE A 47 7.03 -7.81 -1.20
CA ILE A 47 7.91 -6.65 -1.12
C ILE A 47 9.36 -7.04 -1.41
N LYS A 48 9.84 -8.16 -0.84
CA LYS A 48 11.18 -8.68 -1.12
C LYS A 48 11.35 -9.10 -2.59
N TYR A 49 10.35 -9.77 -3.16
CA TYR A 49 10.35 -10.14 -4.56
C TYR A 49 10.49 -8.91 -5.48
N TRP A 50 9.70 -7.87 -5.23
CA TRP A 50 9.74 -6.64 -6.02
C TRP A 50 11.00 -5.81 -5.81
N MET A 51 11.56 -5.77 -4.59
CA MET A 51 12.89 -5.19 -4.35
C MET A 51 13.98 -5.90 -5.18
N GLY A 52 13.90 -7.21 -5.36
CA GLY A 52 14.83 -7.97 -6.21
C GLY A 52 14.64 -7.77 -7.71
N GLN A 53 13.42 -7.42 -8.14
CA GLN A 53 13.07 -7.16 -9.54
C GLN A 53 13.43 -5.72 -10.00
N GLY A 54 13.95 -4.87 -9.10
CA GLY A 54 14.31 -3.49 -9.40
C GLY A 54 13.14 -2.51 -9.37
N ALA A 55 12.16 -2.77 -8.49
CA ALA A 55 11.08 -1.83 -8.18
C ALA A 55 11.60 -0.49 -7.62
#